data_AF-A0A9W6XPI3-F1
#
_entry.id   AF-A0A9W6XPI3-F1
#
_cell.length_a   1.000
_cell.length_b   1.000
_cell.length_c   1.000
_cell.angle_alpha   90.00
_cell.angle_beta   90.00
_cell.angle_gamma   90.00
#
_symmetry.space_group_name_H-M   'P 1'
#
loop_
_entity.id
_entity.type
_entity.pdbx_description
1 polymer ?
#
loop_
_entity_poly.entity_id
_entity_poly.type
_entity_poly.pdbx_seq_one_letter_code
_entity_poly.pdbx_strand_id
1 'polypeptide(L)'
;MAVFGWTSSPGFFAVFGKGVRHYQRTGHSIVLGNTEPLWSFQWVDDIVLIEVDLGDRLMRAEKRLIDGVKLVFGSEGRHEGKFTTWSRVFHTVGIDWNIPESRITVPQRKLDKLKSVLSETLKKSFFSKKCLDSVIGVLRHLISFVPVTKPLSSG
;
A
#
# COMPACT_ATOMS: atom_id res chain seq x y z
N MET A 1 11.76 8.67 19.88
CA MET A 1 11.48 9.71 18.87
C MET A 1 12.13 9.26 17.57
N ALA A 2 11.36 9.13 16.48
CA ALA A 2 11.92 8.86 15.16
C ALA A 2 12.25 10.20 14.49
N VAL A 3 13.42 10.30 13.87
CA VAL A 3 13.89 11.51 13.19
C VAL A 3 14.06 11.23 11.70
N PHE A 4 13.86 12.26 10.87
CA PHE A 4 14.10 12.15 9.43
C PHE A 4 15.57 11.78 9.18
N GLY A 5 15.80 10.83 8.26
CA GLY A 5 17.13 10.36 7.88
C GLY A 5 17.71 9.25 8.76
N TRP A 6 17.09 8.88 9.89
CA TRP A 6 17.52 7.72 10.66
C TRP A 6 17.03 6.41 10.01
N THR A 7 17.95 5.49 9.73
CA THR A 7 17.68 4.23 9.01
C THR A 7 16.61 3.37 9.66
N SER A 8 16.47 3.43 10.98
CA SER A 8 15.47 2.65 11.72
C SER A 8 14.12 3.36 11.88
N SER A 9 14.00 4.64 11.47
CA SER A 9 12.74 5.40 11.56
C SER A 9 11.56 4.70 10.88
N PRO A 10 11.68 4.14 9.66
CA PRO A 10 10.55 3.43 9.04
C PRO A 10 10.09 2.22 9.86
N GLY A 11 11.02 1.43 10.38
CA GLY A 11 10.70 0.28 11.23
C GLY A 11 10.02 0.69 12.53
N PHE A 12 10.50 1.78 13.15
CA PHE A 12 9.90 2.37 14.34
C PHE A 12 8.46 2.82 14.07
N PHE A 13 8.21 3.58 12.99
CA PHE A 13 6.86 4.02 12.61
C PHE A 13 5.93 2.85 12.27
N ALA A 14 6.45 1.80 11.63
CA ALA A 14 5.65 0.64 11.28
C ALA A 14 5.03 -0.07 12.49
N VAL A 15 5.63 0.01 13.69
CA VAL A 15 5.05 -0.54 14.92
C VAL A 15 3.77 0.20 15.31
N PHE A 16 3.77 1.53 15.23
CA PHE A 16 2.58 2.32 15.52
C PHE A 16 1.48 2.11 14.46
N GLY A 17 1.85 2.07 13.19
CA GLY A 17 0.91 1.70 12.11
C GLY A 17 0.25 0.34 12.36
N LYS A 18 1.01 -0.66 12.84
CA LYS A 18 0.45 -1.97 13.25
C LYS A 18 -0.52 -1.85 14.43
N GLY A 19 -0.29 -0.96 15.38
CA GLY A 19 -1.21 -0.66 16.48
C GLY A 19 -2.56 -0.15 15.98
N VAL A 20 -2.54 0.84 15.06
CA VAL A 20 -3.77 1.36 14.44
C VAL A 20 -4.48 0.27 13.66
N ARG A 21 -3.75 -0.51 12.85
CA ARG A 21 -4.31 -1.65 12.12
C ARG A 21 -4.95 -2.68 13.06
N HIS A 22 -4.33 -2.97 14.19
CA HIS A 22 -4.89 -3.89 15.18
C HIS A 22 -6.23 -3.37 15.72
N TYR A 23 -6.30 -2.10 16.13
CA TYR A 23 -7.53 -1.45 16.55
C TYR A 23 -8.61 -1.46 15.45
N GLN A 24 -8.23 -1.25 14.19
CA GLN A 24 -9.17 -1.30 13.07
C GLN A 24 -9.78 -2.70 12.91
N ARG A 25 -8.95 -3.76 12.97
CA ARG A 25 -9.36 -5.16 12.74
C ARG A 25 -10.23 -5.74 13.84
N THR A 26 -10.23 -5.18 15.05
CA THR A 26 -11.18 -5.57 16.10
C THR A 26 -12.56 -4.94 15.90
N GLY A 27 -12.70 -4.02 14.94
CA GLY A 27 -13.97 -3.44 14.54
C GLY A 27 -14.80 -4.35 13.66
N HIS A 28 -16.12 -4.25 13.81
CA HIS A 28 -17.10 -4.99 13.03
C HIS A 28 -18.24 -4.07 12.59
N SER A 29 -18.91 -4.44 11.49
CA SER A 29 -20.13 -3.80 11.01
C SER A 29 -21.09 -4.89 10.53
N ILE A 30 -22.40 -4.59 10.53
CA ILE A 30 -23.43 -5.53 10.06
C ILE A 30 -23.56 -5.37 8.55
N VAL A 31 -23.32 -6.46 7.81
CA VAL A 31 -23.49 -6.54 6.36
C VAL A 31 -24.51 -7.62 6.08
N LEU A 32 -25.66 -7.23 5.53
CA LEU A 32 -26.75 -8.15 5.18
C LEU A 32 -27.19 -9.05 6.36
N GLY A 33 -27.20 -8.49 7.58
CA GLY A 33 -27.57 -9.22 8.81
C GLY A 33 -26.43 -9.99 9.48
N ASN A 34 -25.25 -10.07 8.87
CA ASN A 34 -24.09 -10.75 9.44
C ASN A 34 -23.06 -9.78 10.00
N THR A 35 -22.42 -10.15 11.10
CA THR A 35 -21.31 -9.38 11.68
C THR A 35 -20.03 -9.64 10.89
N GLU A 36 -19.59 -8.65 10.13
CA GLU A 36 -18.40 -8.75 9.29
C GLU A 36 -17.27 -7.86 9.83
N PRO A 37 -16.03 -8.39 9.97
CA PRO A 37 -14.90 -7.60 10.41
C PRO A 37 -14.52 -6.53 9.38
N LEU A 38 -13.92 -5.43 9.85
CA LEU A 38 -13.38 -4.41 8.96
C LEU A 38 -12.04 -4.83 8.37
N TRP A 39 -11.83 -4.52 7.10
CA TRP A 39 -10.60 -4.81 6.38
C TRP A 39 -9.66 -3.59 6.41
N SER A 40 -8.38 -3.88 6.63
CA SER A 40 -7.33 -2.87 6.53
C SER A 40 -5.97 -3.48 6.18
N PHE A 41 -5.22 -2.72 5.39
CA PHE A 41 -3.84 -2.96 5.05
C PHE A 41 -2.97 -1.82 5.57
N GLN A 42 -1.76 -2.12 6.03
CA GLN A 42 -0.83 -1.12 6.52
C GLN A 42 0.57 -1.41 5.98
N TRP A 43 1.23 -0.36 5.52
CA TRP A 43 2.61 -0.39 5.05
C TRP A 43 3.35 0.84 5.58
N VAL A 44 4.21 0.63 6.58
CA VAL A 44 4.92 1.72 7.28
C VAL A 44 3.93 2.77 7.81
N ASP A 45 3.81 3.92 7.16
CA ASP A 45 2.91 5.03 7.51
C ASP A 45 1.59 5.03 6.71
N ASP A 46 1.52 4.28 5.60
CA ASP A 46 0.30 4.15 4.81
C ASP A 46 -0.67 3.17 5.48
N ILE A 47 -1.92 3.61 5.70
CA ILE A 47 -3.03 2.76 6.14
C ILE A 47 -4.14 2.84 5.09
N VAL A 48 -4.52 1.70 4.54
CA VAL A 48 -5.49 1.57 3.45
C VAL A 48 -6.71 0.82 3.97
N LEU A 49 -7.88 1.42 3.78
CA LEU A 49 -9.16 0.78 4.01
C LEU A 49 -9.79 0.42 2.67
N ILE A 50 -10.32 -0.79 2.55
CA ILE A 50 -11.10 -1.24 1.40
C ILE A 50 -12.34 -1.89 1.97
N GLU A 51 -13.51 -1.33 1.66
CA GLU A 51 -14.77 -1.75 2.24
C GLU A 51 -15.88 -1.73 1.19
N VAL A 52 -16.89 -2.56 1.41
CA VAL A 52 -18.12 -2.53 0.61
C VAL A 52 -18.99 -1.36 1.07
N ASP A 53 -19.50 -0.59 0.12
CA ASP A 53 -20.42 0.53 0.38
C ASP A 53 -21.83 0.02 0.67
N LEU A 54 -22.04 -0.43 1.92
CA LEU A 54 -23.32 -0.93 2.41
C LEU A 54 -23.63 -0.32 3.78
N GLY A 55 -24.78 0.34 3.88
CA GLY A 55 -25.27 0.92 5.14
C GLY A 55 -24.27 1.90 5.75
N ASP A 56 -23.93 1.69 7.02
CA ASP A 56 -23.03 2.55 7.79
C ASP A 56 -21.56 2.12 7.76
N ARG A 57 -21.21 1.12 6.93
CA ARG A 57 -19.91 0.45 6.96
C ARG A 57 -18.74 1.39 6.69
N LEU A 58 -18.81 2.21 5.65
CA LEU A 58 -17.75 3.17 5.31
C LEU A 58 -17.54 4.19 6.44
N MET A 59 -18.64 4.74 6.96
CA MET A 59 -18.61 5.69 8.09
C MET A 59 -17.97 5.06 9.34
N ARG A 60 -18.33 3.81 9.68
CA ARG A 60 -17.74 3.10 10.82
C ARG A 60 -16.26 2.83 10.61
N ALA A 61 -15.87 2.41 9.41
CA ALA A 61 -14.49 2.12 9.08
C ALA A 61 -13.62 3.38 9.20
N GLU A 62 -14.10 4.51 8.69
CA GLU A 62 -13.43 5.80 8.76
C GLU A 62 -13.32 6.31 10.20
N LYS A 63 -14.43 6.30 10.94
CA LYS A 63 -14.44 6.72 12.35
C LYS A 63 -13.45 5.92 13.18
N ARG A 64 -13.41 4.60 13.02
CA ARG A 64 -12.46 3.74 13.74
C ARG A 64 -11.02 3.99 13.34
N LEU A 65 -10.74 4.31 12.08
CA LEU A 65 -9.39 4.69 11.68
C LEU A 65 -8.96 5.97 12.39
N ILE A 66 -9.84 6.97 12.45
CA ILE A 66 -9.59 8.23 13.17
C ILE A 66 -9.34 7.94 14.66
N ASP A 67 -10.19 7.15 15.30
CA ASP A 67 -10.05 6.79 16.71
C ASP A 67 -8.77 6.00 16.99
N GLY A 68 -8.41 5.06 16.10
CA GLY A 68 -7.19 4.27 16.18
C GLY A 68 -5.93 5.12 16.03
N VAL A 69 -5.92 6.06 15.08
CA VAL A 69 -4.81 7.01 14.91
C VAL A 69 -4.68 7.89 16.14
N LYS A 70 -5.77 8.43 16.68
CA LYS A 70 -5.77 9.22 17.92
C LYS A 70 -5.25 8.41 19.11
N LEU A 71 -5.66 7.15 19.24
CA LEU A 71 -5.24 6.27 20.33
C LEU A 71 -3.73 6.00 20.30
N VAL A 72 -3.16 5.82 19.11
CA VAL A 72 -1.76 5.39 18.96
C VAL A 72 -0.79 6.57 18.84
N PHE A 73 -1.20 7.63 18.15
CA PHE A 73 -0.36 8.79 17.83
C PHE A 73 -0.75 10.07 18.58
N GLY A 74 -1.85 10.07 19.34
CA GLY A 74 -2.39 11.26 20.00
C GLY A 74 -3.26 12.12 19.07
N SER A 75 -3.84 13.20 19.61
CA SER A 75 -4.72 14.12 18.86
C SER A 75 -4.02 14.79 17.68
N GLU A 76 -2.75 15.13 17.85
CA GLU A 76 -1.90 15.78 16.83
C GLU A 76 -1.31 14.79 15.80
N GLY A 77 -1.53 13.50 15.97
CA GLY A 77 -1.04 12.45 15.06
C GLY A 77 -1.76 12.43 13.71
N ARG A 78 -2.85 13.18 13.57
CA ARG A 78 -3.64 13.25 12.33
C ARG A 78 -3.09 14.32 11.39
N HIS A 79 -2.54 13.90 10.27
CA HIS A 79 -2.27 14.80 9.15
C HIS A 79 -3.51 14.91 8.25
N GLU A 80 -4.41 15.86 8.55
CA GLU A 80 -5.71 15.98 7.86
C GLU A 80 -5.59 16.10 6.33
N GLY A 81 -4.57 16.81 5.83
CA GLY A 81 -4.32 16.95 4.39
C GLY A 81 -3.81 15.69 3.67
N LYS A 82 -3.52 14.60 4.40
CA LYS A 82 -3.08 13.31 3.82
C LYS A 82 -4.16 12.24 3.80
N PHE A 83 -5.27 12.45 4.53
CA PHE A 83 -6.39 11.53 4.46
C PHE A 83 -7.12 11.73 3.15
N THR A 84 -7.34 10.64 2.42
CA THR A 84 -8.12 10.64 1.19
C THR A 84 -9.56 10.23 1.51
N THR A 85 -10.50 10.75 0.74
CA THR A 85 -11.90 10.30 0.80
C THR A 85 -12.05 8.97 0.07
N TRP A 86 -13.17 8.29 0.32
CA TRP A 86 -13.50 7.04 -0.35
C TRP A 86 -13.50 7.19 -1.87
N SER A 87 -12.82 6.28 -2.56
CA SER A 87 -12.77 6.22 -4.02
C SER A 87 -12.75 4.76 -4.50
N ARG A 88 -13.28 4.54 -5.69
CA ARG A 88 -13.23 3.25 -6.39
C ARG A 88 -11.97 3.10 -7.25
N VAL A 89 -11.30 4.21 -7.56
CA VAL A 89 -10.03 4.26 -8.29
C VAL A 89 -9.04 5.12 -7.49
N PHE A 90 -7.93 4.55 -7.04
CA PHE A 90 -7.02 5.25 -6.14
C PHE A 90 -5.58 4.75 -6.26
N HIS A 91 -4.63 5.62 -5.89
CA HIS A 91 -3.21 5.31 -5.80
C HIS A 91 -2.80 5.18 -4.34
N THR A 92 -2.26 4.05 -3.92
CA THR A 92 -1.73 3.87 -2.57
C THR A 92 -0.64 2.79 -2.54
N VAL A 93 0.29 2.89 -1.58
CA VAL A 93 1.47 2.02 -1.46
C VAL A 93 2.27 1.84 -2.76
N GLY A 94 2.21 2.87 -3.62
CA GLY A 94 2.88 2.89 -4.91
C GLY A 94 2.22 2.04 -6.00
N ILE A 95 0.93 1.71 -5.86
CA ILE A 95 0.14 0.84 -6.73
C ILE A 95 -1.15 1.58 -7.13
N ASP A 96 -1.62 1.37 -8.36
CA ASP A 96 -2.90 1.86 -8.85
C ASP A 96 -3.97 0.78 -8.69
N TRP A 97 -5.08 1.14 -8.05
CA TRP A 97 -6.21 0.27 -7.78
C TRP A 97 -7.41 0.75 -8.58
N ASN A 98 -8.02 -0.15 -9.35
CA ASN A 98 -9.28 0.07 -10.06
C ASN A 98 -10.24 -1.04 -9.65
N ILE A 99 -11.04 -0.76 -8.62
CA ILE A 99 -11.98 -1.73 -8.04
C ILE A 99 -13.08 -2.12 -9.04
N PRO A 100 -13.71 -1.21 -9.80
CA PRO A 100 -14.73 -1.57 -10.80
C PRO A 100 -14.24 -2.57 -11.84
N GLU A 101 -12.99 -2.43 -12.30
CA GLU A 101 -12.39 -3.36 -13.27
C GLU A 101 -11.70 -4.56 -12.62
N SER A 102 -11.69 -4.65 -11.28
CA SER A 102 -10.93 -5.66 -10.53
C SER A 102 -9.44 -5.69 -10.93
N ARG A 103 -8.85 -4.52 -11.16
CA ARG A 103 -7.46 -4.36 -11.61
C ARG A 103 -6.60 -3.69 -10.54
N ILE A 104 -5.41 -4.28 -10.34
CA ILE A 104 -4.34 -3.73 -9.51
C ILE A 104 -3.11 -3.67 -10.40
N THR A 105 -2.58 -2.48 -10.66
CA THR A 105 -1.54 -2.27 -11.65
C THR A 105 -0.38 -1.45 -11.11
N VAL A 106 0.80 -1.68 -11.68
CA VAL A 106 1.94 -0.79 -11.46
C VAL A 106 1.68 0.54 -12.17
N PRO A 107 1.92 1.68 -11.51
CA PRO A 107 1.80 2.99 -12.14
C PRO A 107 2.63 3.12 -13.41
N GLN A 108 2.03 3.69 -14.46
CA GLN A 108 2.67 3.86 -15.76
C GLN A 108 4.03 4.58 -15.66
N ARG A 109 4.12 5.62 -14.81
CA ARG A 109 5.37 6.34 -14.52
C ARG A 109 6.52 5.43 -14.06
N LYS A 110 6.23 4.36 -13.31
CA LYS A 110 7.25 3.39 -12.85
C LYS A 110 7.67 2.48 -14.00
N LEU A 111 6.74 2.10 -14.89
CA LEU A 111 7.04 1.34 -16.11
C LEU A 111 7.91 2.17 -17.07
N ASP A 112 7.58 3.45 -17.26
CA ASP A 112 8.34 4.33 -18.14
C ASP A 112 9.76 4.57 -17.58
N LYS A 113 9.88 4.79 -16.27
CA LYS A 113 11.18 4.87 -15.60
C LYS A 113 11.99 3.59 -15.80
N LEU A 114 11.38 2.41 -15.67
CA LEU A 114 12.07 1.15 -15.95
C LEU A 114 12.56 1.10 -17.39
N LYS A 115 11.69 1.38 -18.37
CA LYS A 115 12.05 1.37 -19.79
C LYS A 115 13.24 2.30 -20.07
N SER A 116 13.27 3.49 -19.46
CA SER A 116 14.40 4.42 -19.55
C SER A 116 15.68 3.82 -18.96
N VAL A 117 15.61 3.31 -17.73
CA VAL A 117 16.77 2.72 -17.03
C VAL A 117 17.32 1.52 -17.81
N LEU A 118 16.46 0.65 -18.34
CA LEU A 118 16.88 -0.49 -19.16
C LEU A 118 17.53 -0.02 -20.46
N SER A 119 16.90 0.91 -21.17
CA SER A 119 17.42 1.42 -22.45
C SER A 119 18.78 2.09 -22.29
N GLU A 120 18.99 2.84 -21.21
CA GLU A 120 20.28 3.45 -20.88
C GLU A 120 21.33 2.42 -20.48
N THR A 121 20.92 1.36 -19.77
CA THR A 121 21.85 0.31 -19.31
C THR A 121 22.30 -0.56 -20.48
N LEU A 122 21.40 -0.93 -21.40
CA LEU A 122 21.70 -1.72 -22.59
C LEU A 122 22.66 -1.02 -23.56
N LYS A 123 22.75 0.30 -23.52
CA LYS A 123 23.69 1.10 -24.34
C LYS A 123 25.11 1.11 -23.78
N LYS A 124 25.35 0.61 -22.57
CA LYS A 124 26.65 0.66 -21.90
C LYS A 124 27.36 -0.68 -21.99
N SER A 125 28.64 -0.67 -22.40
CA SER A 125 29.51 -1.84 -22.36
C SER A 125 29.90 -2.23 -20.93
N PHE A 126 29.96 -1.24 -20.03
CA PHE A 126 30.25 -1.43 -18.60
C PHE A 126 29.31 -0.58 -17.75
N PHE A 127 28.84 -1.14 -16.64
CA PHE A 127 27.98 -0.45 -15.67
C PHE A 127 28.45 -0.73 -14.24
N SER A 128 28.18 0.21 -13.35
CA SER A 128 28.53 0.06 -11.94
C SER A 128 27.61 -0.94 -11.23
N LYS A 129 28.10 -1.56 -10.16
CA LYS A 129 27.28 -2.41 -9.28
C LYS A 129 26.02 -1.68 -8.79
N LYS A 130 26.14 -0.39 -8.43
CA LYS A 130 25.01 0.47 -8.05
C LYS A 130 23.94 0.59 -9.14
N CYS A 131 24.36 0.68 -10.39
CA CYS A 131 23.44 0.71 -11.54
C CYS A 131 22.71 -0.64 -11.68
N LEU A 132 23.44 -1.75 -11.55
CA LEU A 132 22.86 -3.09 -11.59
C LEU A 132 21.86 -3.32 -10.43
N ASP A 133 22.22 -2.95 -9.20
CA ASP A 133 21.35 -3.08 -8.02
C ASP A 133 20.06 -2.26 -8.19
N SER A 134 20.14 -1.07 -8.79
CA SER A 134 18.98 -0.24 -9.12
C SER A 134 18.06 -0.92 -10.13
N VAL A 135 18.61 -1.47 -11.21
CA VAL A 135 17.86 -2.20 -12.25
C VAL A 135 17.14 -3.41 -11.62
N ILE A 136 17.88 -4.22 -10.85
CA ILE A 136 17.33 -5.40 -10.17
C ILE A 136 16.22 -4.99 -9.18
N GLY A 137 16.42 -3.91 -8.43
CA GLY A 137 15.43 -3.39 -7.48
C GLY A 137 14.10 -3.04 -8.16
N VAL A 138 14.14 -2.34 -9.30
CA VAL A 138 12.93 -1.98 -10.05
C VAL A 138 12.28 -3.23 -10.66
N LEU A 139 13.06 -4.14 -11.24
CA LEU A 139 12.53 -5.39 -11.82
C LEU A 139 11.84 -6.27 -10.78
N ARG A 140 12.43 -6.45 -9.59
CA ARG A 140 11.81 -7.21 -8.49
C ARG A 140 10.44 -6.67 -8.11
N HIS A 141 10.29 -5.34 -8.09
CA HIS A 141 9.00 -4.72 -7.80
C HIS A 141 7.94 -4.98 -8.88
N LEU A 142 8.32 -5.15 -10.15
CA LEU A 142 7.36 -5.49 -11.21
C LEU A 142 7.00 -6.97 -11.21
N ILE A 143 7.98 -7.85 -10.96
CA ILE A 143 7.76 -9.30 -10.96
C ILE A 143 6.69 -9.69 -9.93
N SER A 144 6.53 -8.95 -8.83
CA SER A 144 5.45 -9.20 -7.88
C SER A 144 4.03 -8.98 -8.43
N PHE A 145 3.89 -8.31 -9.59
CA PHE A 145 2.61 -8.12 -10.30
C PHE A 145 2.43 -9.09 -11.47
N VAL A 146 3.49 -9.81 -11.86
CA VAL A 146 3.38 -10.89 -12.82
C VAL A 146 2.98 -12.12 -12.01
N PRO A 147 1.79 -12.72 -12.24
CA PRO A 147 1.45 -13.98 -11.62
C PRO A 147 2.57 -14.96 -11.92
N VAL A 148 3.10 -15.67 -10.92
CA VAL A 148 3.97 -16.81 -11.19
C VAL A 148 3.15 -17.74 -12.06
N THR A 149 3.42 -17.76 -13.36
CA THR A 149 2.82 -18.74 -14.24
C THR A 149 3.23 -20.08 -13.66
N LYS A 150 2.25 -20.90 -13.25
CA LYS A 150 2.53 -22.31 -12.98
C LYS A 150 3.35 -22.81 -14.17
N PRO A 151 4.46 -23.55 -13.94
CA PRO A 151 5.20 -24.13 -15.05
C PRO A 151 4.18 -24.84 -15.93
N LEU A 152 4.25 -24.57 -17.24
CA LEU A 152 3.47 -25.28 -18.24
C LEU A 152 3.76 -26.77 -18.04
N SER A 153 2.89 -27.46 -17.31
CA SER A 153 2.91 -28.91 -17.25
C SER A 153 2.46 -29.36 -18.62
N SER A 154 3.43 -29.69 -19.46
CA SER A 154 3.24 -30.48 -20.67
C SER A 154 2.54 -31.78 -20.27
N GLY A 155 1.24 -31.87 -20.56
CA GLY A 155 0.48 -33.11 -20.58
C GLY A 155 0.50 -33.68 -21.99
#